data_AF-A0A1G5JQU1-F1
#
_entry.id   AF-A0A1G5JQU1-F1
#
_cell.length_a   1.000
_cell.length_b   1.000
_cell.length_c   1.000
_cell.angle_alpha   90.00
_cell.angle_beta   90.00
_cell.angle_gamma   90.00
#
_symmetry.space_group_name_H-M   'P 1'
#
loop_
_entity.id
_entity.type
_entity.pdbx_description
1 polymer ?
#
loop_
_entity_poly.entity_id
_entity_poly.type
_entity_poly.pdbx_seq_one_letter_code
_entity_poly.pdbx_strand_id
1 'polypeptide(L)'
;MKNTIINMVGKTPLVRAENLEKELGLSKIYLKLEGNNPSGQRIDRLAHLLIKDAVSINKRTICMGTHGPLANSLALISQFYDVECVFAFPSNSKALKSKVFEKENIKLIECGKTQYDCINYSRDISEKNGWYNATLGMENNILNMTALSFIADELHKQVGGEIDTVFSLMSYGFSVSGLHLGFRQLWINDHIKKLPKLYNCTINEGNIIYESYKKNALKIQPLPNETIKVTKYNRHLLNFNSSISQDALDSIYDANGKITGISEDELVKYTDKFKKIENIKFSTENGYAIAGFMKEVENGNISEGNHVILLNDGRVDLDVRRVNRTDVDIPIEEIVSNIDEWLMEYTDPIYEIKEALESAFESGFVLMAYYNNQLAGISVIVHTGFDEFIPTYHLGYIATKRTIKGRGIATQLLSKAIELSTGNISLHVARDNNRAIKLYEKMGFKKSYLRMIHQSR
;
A
#
# COMPACT_ATOMS: atom_id res chain seq x y z
N MET A 1 3.77 -17.45 -12.78
CA MET A 1 3.14 -16.18 -12.33
C MET A 1 2.46 -16.24 -10.96
N LYS A 2 1.97 -17.40 -10.45
CA LYS A 2 1.22 -17.49 -9.18
C LYS A 2 1.89 -16.86 -7.91
N ASN A 3 3.22 -16.71 -7.83
CA ASN A 3 3.89 -16.23 -6.61
C ASN A 3 4.30 -14.74 -6.60
N THR A 4 4.09 -14.00 -7.69
CA THR A 4 4.67 -12.67 -7.89
C THR A 4 3.99 -11.58 -7.05
N ILE A 5 2.69 -11.38 -7.24
CA ILE A 5 1.96 -10.28 -6.61
C ILE A 5 1.84 -10.48 -5.09
N ILE A 6 1.77 -11.72 -4.64
CA ILE A 6 1.67 -12.07 -3.21
C ILE A 6 2.91 -11.56 -2.45
N ASN A 7 4.10 -11.72 -3.02
CA ASN A 7 5.35 -11.29 -2.38
C ASN A 7 5.46 -9.76 -2.25
N MET A 8 4.65 -9.02 -3.01
CA MET A 8 4.58 -7.56 -3.00
C MET A 8 3.72 -7.00 -1.87
N VAL A 9 2.82 -7.79 -1.28
CA VAL A 9 1.98 -7.36 -0.16
C VAL A 9 2.85 -6.97 1.03
N GLY A 10 2.64 -5.76 1.54
CA GLY A 10 3.50 -5.12 2.51
C GLY A 10 4.88 -4.73 1.96
N LYS A 11 5.87 -4.66 2.85
CA LYS A 11 7.23 -4.20 2.51
C LYS A 11 7.18 -2.86 1.76
N THR A 12 6.31 -1.97 2.22
CA THR A 12 5.98 -0.71 1.55
C THR A 12 7.02 0.35 1.89
N PRO A 13 7.26 1.32 0.99
CA PRO A 13 8.18 2.42 1.24
C PRO A 13 7.86 3.21 2.51
N LEU A 14 8.93 3.66 3.19
CA LEU A 14 8.89 4.69 4.21
C LEU A 14 9.75 5.85 3.69
N VAL A 15 9.18 7.05 3.60
CA VAL A 15 9.87 8.21 3.04
C VAL A 15 9.85 9.38 4.02
N ARG A 16 10.87 10.25 3.98
CA ARG A 16 10.90 11.49 4.75
C ARG A 16 10.06 12.58 4.07
N ALA A 17 9.25 13.29 4.84
CA ALA A 17 8.46 14.44 4.41
C ALA A 17 9.25 15.73 4.65
N GLU A 18 10.37 15.90 3.94
CA GLU A 18 11.33 16.98 4.17
C GLU A 18 10.77 18.38 3.92
N ASN A 19 9.77 18.52 3.03
CA ASN A 19 9.15 19.82 2.79
C ASN A 19 8.13 20.13 3.89
N LEU A 20 7.40 19.12 4.37
CA LEU A 20 6.53 19.27 5.53
C LEU A 20 7.32 19.57 6.82
N GLU A 21 8.48 18.94 7.00
CA GLU A 21 9.42 19.23 8.07
C GLU A 21 9.80 20.72 8.10
N LYS A 22 10.21 21.27 6.95
CA LYS A 22 10.54 22.70 6.80
C LYS A 22 9.33 23.60 7.08
N GLU A 23 8.17 23.25 6.55
CA GLU A 23 6.93 24.03 6.73
C GLU A 23 6.50 24.12 8.21
N LEU A 24 6.66 23.02 8.95
CA LEU A 24 6.19 22.92 10.33
C LEU A 24 7.28 23.24 11.36
N GLY A 25 8.53 23.43 10.93
CA GLY A 25 9.67 23.63 11.83
C GLY A 25 9.95 22.40 12.69
N LEU A 26 9.67 21.20 12.18
CA LEU A 26 9.90 19.92 12.84
C LEU A 26 10.87 19.07 12.03
N SER A 27 11.51 18.10 12.66
CA SER A 27 12.35 17.12 11.96
C SER A 27 11.75 15.71 12.01
N LYS A 28 12.22 14.82 11.14
CA LYS A 28 11.98 13.37 11.20
C LYS A 28 10.50 12.97 11.14
N ILE A 29 9.82 13.51 10.13
CA ILE A 29 8.47 13.10 9.73
C ILE A 29 8.58 12.05 8.62
N TYR A 30 8.05 10.87 8.90
CA TYR A 30 8.07 9.71 8.01
C TYR A 30 6.67 9.39 7.49
N LEU A 31 6.55 9.13 6.19
CA LEU A 31 5.32 8.73 5.53
C LEU A 31 5.41 7.25 5.15
N LYS A 32 4.51 6.44 5.70
CA LYS A 32 4.38 5.02 5.36
C LYS A 32 3.40 4.87 4.20
N LEU A 33 3.93 4.55 3.02
CA LEU A 33 3.22 4.61 1.74
C LEU A 33 2.54 3.28 1.40
N GLU A 34 1.37 3.03 2.00
CA GLU A 34 0.63 1.78 1.81
C GLU A 34 -0.08 1.67 0.44
N GLY A 35 -0.10 2.75 -0.35
CA GLY A 35 -0.52 2.73 -1.75
C GLY A 35 0.43 2.00 -2.69
N ASN A 36 1.59 1.55 -2.19
CA ASN A 36 2.52 0.69 -2.93
C ASN A 36 2.21 -0.81 -2.80
N ASN A 37 1.12 -1.18 -2.11
CA ASN A 37 0.58 -2.53 -2.18
C ASN A 37 -0.06 -2.81 -3.57
N PRO A 38 -0.20 -4.09 -3.99
CA PRO A 38 -0.71 -4.45 -5.32
C PRO A 38 -2.00 -3.77 -5.80
N SER A 39 -3.03 -3.68 -4.97
CA SER A 39 -4.30 -3.02 -5.31
C SER A 39 -4.27 -1.50 -5.07
N GLY A 40 -3.14 -0.99 -4.59
CA GLY A 40 -2.97 0.40 -4.18
C GLY A 40 -3.52 0.71 -2.79
N GLN A 41 -3.72 -0.29 -1.94
CA GLN A 41 -4.34 -0.13 -0.62
C GLN A 41 -3.65 -0.97 0.46
N ARG A 42 -3.54 -0.41 1.68
CA ARG A 42 -3.09 -1.11 2.90
C ARG A 42 -3.79 -2.45 3.14
N ILE A 43 -5.08 -2.53 2.81
CA ILE A 43 -5.93 -3.68 3.14
C ILE A 43 -5.53 -4.95 2.37
N ASP A 44 -4.64 -4.86 1.38
CA ASP A 44 -4.02 -6.03 0.75
C ASP A 44 -3.36 -6.97 1.76
N ARG A 45 -2.80 -6.41 2.83
CA ARG A 45 -2.22 -7.19 3.95
C ARG A 45 -3.24 -8.14 4.56
N LEU A 46 -4.47 -7.65 4.74
CA LEU A 46 -5.57 -8.45 5.27
C LEU A 46 -6.11 -9.43 4.24
N ALA A 47 -6.38 -8.97 3.02
CA ALA A 47 -6.91 -9.82 1.95
C ALA A 47 -6.03 -11.05 1.72
N HIS A 48 -4.71 -10.86 1.67
CA HIS A 48 -3.74 -11.94 1.56
C HIS A 48 -3.83 -12.91 2.75
N LEU A 49 -3.90 -12.39 3.98
CA LEU A 49 -3.99 -13.25 5.16
C LEU A 49 -5.31 -14.05 5.21
N LEU A 50 -6.44 -13.44 4.87
CA LEU A 50 -7.75 -14.12 4.83
C LEU A 50 -7.76 -15.25 3.78
N ILE A 51 -7.16 -15.04 2.61
CA ILE A 51 -7.05 -16.10 1.60
C ILE A 51 -6.17 -17.24 2.10
N LYS A 52 -5.03 -16.93 2.73
CA LYS A 52 -4.16 -17.97 3.30
C LYS A 52 -4.85 -18.76 4.41
N ASP A 53 -5.59 -18.06 5.27
CA ASP A 53 -6.35 -18.67 6.36
C ASP A 53 -7.42 -19.62 5.79
N ALA A 54 -8.25 -19.14 4.86
CA ALA A 54 -9.23 -19.94 4.15
C ALA A 54 -8.63 -21.21 3.53
N VAL A 55 -7.53 -21.07 2.79
CA VAL A 55 -6.82 -22.20 2.18
C VAL A 55 -6.29 -23.18 3.24
N SER A 56 -5.78 -22.68 4.37
CA SER A 56 -5.22 -23.53 5.44
C SER A 56 -6.27 -24.41 6.12
N ILE A 57 -7.52 -23.95 6.16
CA ILE A 57 -8.66 -24.72 6.69
C ILE A 57 -9.51 -25.37 5.58
N ASN A 58 -8.91 -25.58 4.40
CA ASN A 58 -9.51 -26.24 3.24
C ASN A 58 -10.80 -25.60 2.71
N LYS A 59 -10.99 -24.30 2.93
CA LYS A 59 -12.08 -23.52 2.33
C LYS A 59 -11.63 -22.97 0.98
N ARG A 60 -12.29 -23.41 -0.09
CA ARG A 60 -11.99 -22.98 -1.47
C ARG A 60 -12.86 -21.83 -1.96
N THR A 61 -13.90 -21.46 -1.23
CA THR A 61 -14.77 -20.35 -1.58
C THR A 61 -14.76 -19.33 -0.45
N ILE A 62 -14.47 -18.08 -0.79
CA ILE A 62 -14.44 -16.94 0.12
C ILE A 62 -15.67 -16.09 -0.18
N CYS A 63 -16.51 -15.86 0.82
CA CYS A 63 -17.72 -15.04 0.72
C CYS A 63 -17.54 -13.73 1.50
N MET A 64 -18.06 -12.63 0.96
CA MET A 64 -18.07 -11.36 1.66
C MET A 64 -19.31 -10.53 1.33
N GLY A 65 -19.92 -9.94 2.37
CA GLY A 65 -21.18 -9.18 2.30
C GLY A 65 -21.03 -7.67 2.26
N THR A 66 -19.98 -7.13 1.65
CA THR A 66 -19.74 -5.67 1.65
C THR A 66 -18.98 -5.21 0.42
N HIS A 67 -19.24 -3.99 -0.02
CA HIS A 67 -18.40 -3.28 -0.98
C HIS A 67 -17.35 -2.43 -0.24
N GLY A 68 -16.11 -2.45 -0.73
CA GLY A 68 -15.04 -1.60 -0.19
C GLY A 68 -13.66 -2.04 -0.68
N PRO A 69 -12.60 -1.39 -0.16
CA PRO A 69 -11.22 -1.72 -0.53
C PRO A 69 -10.89 -3.21 -0.39
N LEU A 70 -11.41 -3.89 0.63
CA LEU A 70 -11.19 -5.33 0.84
C LEU A 70 -11.73 -6.20 -0.32
N ALA A 71 -12.88 -5.84 -0.91
CA ALA A 71 -13.43 -6.55 -2.06
C ALA A 71 -12.48 -6.50 -3.26
N ASN A 72 -11.95 -5.30 -3.53
CA ASN A 72 -11.02 -5.06 -4.63
C ASN A 72 -9.70 -5.83 -4.40
N SER A 73 -9.19 -5.81 -3.16
CA SER A 73 -8.00 -6.55 -2.77
C SER A 73 -8.18 -8.07 -2.90
N LEU A 74 -9.29 -8.62 -2.40
CA LEU A 74 -9.61 -10.04 -2.54
C LEU A 74 -9.78 -10.43 -4.01
N ALA A 75 -10.49 -9.61 -4.80
CA ALA A 75 -10.65 -9.82 -6.23
C ALA A 75 -9.31 -9.87 -6.98
N LEU A 76 -8.35 -9.01 -6.61
CA LEU A 76 -7.01 -8.99 -7.22
C LEU A 76 -6.15 -10.16 -6.74
N ILE A 77 -6.08 -10.38 -5.43
CA ILE A 77 -5.13 -11.32 -4.83
C ILE A 77 -5.61 -12.77 -5.01
N SER A 78 -6.91 -13.04 -5.03
CA SER A 78 -7.47 -14.38 -5.24
C SER A 78 -7.06 -15.03 -6.57
N GLN A 79 -6.73 -14.23 -7.60
CA GLN A 79 -6.26 -14.75 -8.90
C GLN A 79 -5.01 -15.63 -8.80
N PHE A 80 -4.26 -15.46 -7.72
CA PHE A 80 -3.01 -16.17 -7.46
C PHE A 80 -3.20 -17.45 -6.65
N TYR A 81 -4.43 -17.73 -6.23
CA TYR A 81 -4.80 -18.87 -5.40
C TYR A 81 -5.87 -19.71 -6.08
N ASP A 82 -5.94 -20.98 -5.69
CA ASP A 82 -7.03 -21.87 -6.10
C ASP A 82 -8.23 -21.66 -5.17
N VAL A 83 -8.87 -20.49 -5.30
CA VAL A 83 -10.06 -20.08 -4.54
C VAL A 83 -11.03 -19.29 -5.41
N GLU A 84 -12.31 -19.45 -5.14
CA GLU A 84 -13.38 -18.61 -5.67
C GLU A 84 -13.73 -17.50 -4.67
N CYS A 85 -14.15 -16.35 -5.19
CA CYS A 85 -14.67 -15.24 -4.38
C CYS A 85 -16.12 -14.94 -4.75
N VAL A 86 -16.99 -14.93 -3.74
CA VAL A 86 -18.41 -14.60 -3.85
C VAL A 86 -18.66 -13.29 -3.12
N PHE A 87 -18.93 -12.22 -3.87
CA PHE A 87 -19.19 -10.90 -3.31
C PHE A 87 -20.67 -10.57 -3.38
N ALA A 88 -21.27 -10.32 -2.23
CA ALA A 88 -22.68 -9.96 -2.11
C ALA A 88 -22.80 -8.43 -1.96
N PHE A 89 -23.50 -7.78 -2.88
CA PHE A 89 -23.70 -6.33 -2.93
C PHE A 89 -25.18 -5.95 -2.95
N PRO A 90 -25.54 -4.76 -2.40
CA PRO A 90 -26.91 -4.25 -2.48
C PRO A 90 -27.41 -4.17 -3.92
N SER A 91 -28.70 -4.40 -4.14
CA SER A 91 -29.31 -4.18 -5.45
C SER A 91 -29.04 -2.74 -5.93
N ASN A 92 -28.74 -2.60 -7.22
CA ASN A 92 -28.32 -1.34 -7.86
C ASN A 92 -26.95 -0.77 -7.41
N SER A 93 -26.13 -1.53 -6.69
CA SER A 93 -24.77 -1.11 -6.36
C SER A 93 -23.94 -0.88 -7.62
N LYS A 94 -23.28 0.28 -7.72
CA LYS A 94 -22.33 0.58 -8.82
C LYS A 94 -21.20 -0.45 -8.92
N ALA A 95 -20.89 -1.13 -7.80
CA ALA A 95 -19.87 -2.16 -7.72
C ALA A 95 -20.14 -3.34 -8.66
N LEU A 96 -21.41 -3.65 -8.93
CA LEU A 96 -21.82 -4.75 -9.80
C LEU A 96 -21.35 -4.57 -11.25
N LYS A 97 -20.99 -3.35 -11.65
CA LYS A 97 -20.48 -2.99 -12.98
C LYS A 97 -18.97 -2.71 -12.99
N SER A 98 -18.27 -3.00 -11.90
CA SER A 98 -16.83 -2.73 -11.79
C SER A 98 -16.02 -3.79 -12.52
N LYS A 99 -15.17 -3.37 -13.46
CA LYS A 99 -14.21 -4.23 -14.17
C LYS A 99 -13.25 -4.97 -13.24
N VAL A 100 -13.06 -4.49 -12.00
CA VAL A 100 -12.23 -5.18 -10.99
C VAL A 100 -12.75 -6.58 -10.69
N PHE A 101 -14.04 -6.83 -10.87
CA PHE A 101 -14.70 -8.11 -10.61
C PHE A 101 -14.93 -8.97 -11.86
N GLU A 102 -14.56 -8.50 -13.05
CA GLU A 102 -14.66 -9.26 -14.30
C GLU A 102 -13.53 -10.31 -14.39
N LYS A 103 -13.58 -11.33 -13.52
CA LYS A 103 -12.58 -12.40 -13.43
C LYS A 103 -13.27 -13.75 -13.23
N GLU A 104 -12.70 -14.82 -13.78
CA GLU A 104 -13.34 -16.14 -13.85
C GLU A 104 -13.71 -16.73 -12.49
N ASN A 105 -12.88 -16.56 -11.46
CA ASN A 105 -13.12 -17.08 -10.11
C ASN A 105 -13.96 -16.12 -9.23
N ILE A 106 -14.53 -15.05 -9.79
CA ILE A 106 -15.34 -14.07 -9.05
C ILE A 106 -16.81 -14.20 -9.43
N LYS A 107 -17.67 -14.38 -8.42
CA LYS A 107 -19.11 -14.36 -8.55
C LYS A 107 -19.69 -13.19 -7.76
N LEU A 108 -20.56 -12.42 -8.42
CA LEU A 108 -21.31 -11.35 -7.79
C LEU A 108 -22.72 -11.81 -7.48
N ILE A 109 -23.22 -11.46 -6.30
CA ILE A 109 -24.60 -11.72 -5.86
C ILE A 109 -25.25 -10.38 -5.50
N GLU A 110 -26.45 -10.14 -6.03
CA GLU A 110 -27.29 -9.05 -5.56
C GLU A 110 -28.10 -9.48 -4.34
N CYS A 111 -28.02 -8.71 -3.26
CA CYS A 111 -28.69 -8.98 -1.99
C CYS A 111 -29.33 -7.72 -1.40
N GLY A 112 -30.62 -7.77 -1.09
CA GLY A 112 -31.28 -6.71 -0.31
C GLY A 112 -31.09 -5.29 -0.86
N LYS A 113 -31.27 -4.29 0.02
CA LYS A 113 -31.16 -2.86 -0.33
C LYS A 113 -30.00 -2.17 0.39
N THR A 114 -29.54 -2.74 1.50
CA THR A 114 -28.55 -2.13 2.38
C THR A 114 -27.30 -3.00 2.52
N GLN A 115 -26.20 -2.39 2.93
CA GLN A 115 -24.98 -3.13 3.26
C GLN A 115 -25.20 -4.13 4.40
N TYR A 116 -26.07 -3.78 5.36
CA TYR A 116 -26.43 -4.66 6.46
C TYR A 116 -27.11 -5.95 5.96
N ASP A 117 -28.03 -5.83 4.99
CA ASP A 117 -28.69 -7.00 4.37
C ASP A 117 -27.65 -7.96 3.77
N CYS A 118 -26.64 -7.41 3.09
CA CYS A 118 -25.59 -8.20 2.47
C CYS A 118 -24.60 -8.82 3.47
N ILE A 119 -24.31 -8.16 4.59
CA ILE A 119 -23.53 -8.74 5.69
C ILE A 119 -24.24 -9.97 6.23
N ASN A 120 -25.54 -9.87 6.54
CA ASN A 120 -26.33 -10.99 7.04
C ASN A 120 -26.44 -12.10 6.00
N TYR A 121 -26.76 -11.75 4.75
CA TYR A 121 -26.81 -12.71 3.65
C TYR A 121 -25.48 -13.48 3.50
N SER A 122 -24.35 -12.77 3.60
CA SER A 122 -23.02 -13.41 3.51
C SER A 122 -22.76 -14.38 4.65
N ARG A 123 -23.26 -14.09 5.86
CA ARG A 123 -23.18 -15.00 7.02
C ARG A 123 -23.96 -16.28 6.72
N ASP A 124 -25.26 -16.14 6.44
CA ASP A 124 -26.16 -17.27 6.23
C ASP A 124 -25.70 -18.17 5.07
N ILE A 125 -25.30 -17.57 3.94
CA ILE A 125 -24.84 -18.34 2.78
C ILE A 125 -23.49 -19.00 3.03
N SER A 126 -22.60 -18.36 3.80
CA SER A 126 -21.30 -18.93 4.14
C SER A 126 -21.44 -20.13 5.07
N GLU A 127 -22.32 -20.07 6.06
CA GLU A 127 -22.62 -21.19 6.96
C GLU A 127 -23.26 -22.35 6.19
N LYS A 128 -24.31 -22.06 5.40
CA LYS A 128 -25.05 -23.07 4.64
C LYS A 128 -24.18 -23.85 3.67
N ASN A 129 -23.26 -23.18 2.98
CA ASN A 129 -22.40 -23.82 1.98
C ASN A 129 -21.02 -24.20 2.52
N GLY A 130 -20.75 -23.95 3.81
CA GLY A 130 -19.44 -24.15 4.40
C GLY A 130 -18.34 -23.33 3.72
N TRP A 131 -18.63 -22.10 3.29
CA TRP A 131 -17.64 -21.17 2.73
C TRP A 131 -16.89 -20.40 3.82
N TYR A 132 -15.79 -19.75 3.46
CA TYR A 132 -15.04 -18.87 4.35
C TYR A 132 -15.65 -17.46 4.33
N ASN A 133 -16.05 -16.92 5.48
CA ASN A 133 -16.60 -15.57 5.54
C ASN A 133 -15.50 -14.53 5.81
N ALA A 134 -15.20 -13.71 4.80
CA ALA A 134 -14.19 -12.66 4.85
C ALA A 134 -14.74 -11.27 5.24
N THR A 135 -16.02 -11.17 5.59
CA THR A 135 -16.63 -9.89 5.96
C THR A 135 -15.99 -9.30 7.21
N LEU A 136 -15.72 -7.99 7.17
CA LEU A 136 -15.07 -7.26 8.27
C LEU A 136 -15.96 -7.21 9.52
N GLY A 137 -15.32 -7.29 10.69
CA GLY A 137 -15.98 -7.12 11.99
C GLY A 137 -16.76 -8.34 12.48
N MET A 138 -16.51 -9.51 11.86
CA MET A 138 -17.07 -10.79 12.27
C MET A 138 -15.97 -11.62 12.99
N GLU A 139 -15.91 -12.93 12.76
CA GLU A 139 -14.99 -13.85 13.46
C GLU A 139 -13.50 -13.63 13.12
N ASN A 140 -13.19 -12.78 12.14
CA ASN A 140 -11.84 -12.56 11.63
C ASN A 140 -11.06 -11.43 12.35
N ASN A 141 -11.52 -10.95 13.50
CA ASN A 141 -10.90 -9.83 14.22
C ASN A 141 -9.41 -10.04 14.54
N ILE A 142 -9.03 -11.25 14.97
CA ILE A 142 -7.62 -11.57 15.27
C ILE A 142 -6.77 -11.44 14.00
N LEU A 143 -7.24 -11.99 12.88
CA LEU A 143 -6.53 -11.88 11.59
C LEU A 143 -6.39 -10.42 11.14
N ASN A 144 -7.41 -9.59 11.38
CA ASN A 144 -7.33 -8.16 11.12
C ASN A 144 -6.19 -7.49 11.91
N MET A 145 -6.11 -7.76 13.22
CA MET A 145 -5.03 -7.24 14.07
C MET A 145 -3.66 -7.77 13.62
N THR A 146 -3.55 -9.07 13.38
CA THR A 146 -2.31 -9.74 12.96
C THR A 146 -1.79 -9.15 11.64
N ALA A 147 -2.66 -9.01 10.62
CA ALA A 147 -2.26 -8.47 9.32
C ALA A 147 -1.63 -7.07 9.41
N LEU A 148 -2.10 -6.26 10.37
CA LEU A 148 -1.68 -4.87 10.54
C LEU A 148 -0.54 -4.72 11.54
N SER A 149 -0.34 -5.69 12.44
CA SER A 149 0.80 -5.74 13.36
C SER A 149 2.15 -5.78 12.64
N PHE A 150 2.22 -6.40 11.46
CA PHE A 150 3.43 -6.42 10.64
C PHE A 150 3.89 -5.02 10.20
N ILE A 151 3.01 -4.02 10.18
CA ILE A 151 3.41 -2.64 9.90
C ILE A 151 4.36 -2.14 11.00
N ALA A 152 4.14 -2.48 12.27
CA ALA A 152 5.01 -2.05 13.36
C ALA A 152 6.45 -2.57 13.22
N ASP A 153 6.60 -3.84 12.84
CA ASP A 153 7.91 -4.45 12.56
C ASP A 153 8.61 -3.79 11.36
N GLU A 154 7.87 -3.52 10.27
CA GLU A 154 8.40 -2.77 9.15
C GLU A 154 8.86 -1.36 9.56
N LEU A 155 8.04 -0.65 10.34
CA LEU A 155 8.37 0.70 10.82
C LEU A 155 9.62 0.71 11.71
N HIS A 156 9.73 -0.22 12.66
CA HIS A 156 10.90 -0.35 13.52
C HIS A 156 12.19 -0.51 12.70
N LYS A 157 12.19 -1.44 11.73
CA LYS A 157 13.33 -1.71 10.85
C LYS A 157 13.66 -0.55 9.91
N GLN A 158 12.64 0.17 9.43
CA GLN A 158 12.80 1.24 8.44
C GLN A 158 13.17 2.58 9.05
N VAL A 159 12.65 2.92 10.23
CA VAL A 159 13.02 4.16 10.95
C VAL A 159 14.41 4.04 11.54
N GLY A 160 14.79 2.85 12.05
CA GLY A 160 16.12 2.59 12.63
C GLY A 160 16.38 3.34 13.95
N GLY A 161 15.33 3.83 14.60
CA GLY A 161 15.38 4.56 15.87
C GLY A 161 14.05 4.47 16.63
N GLU A 162 13.97 5.06 17.81
CA GLU A 162 12.73 5.10 18.60
C GLU A 162 11.65 5.88 17.86
N ILE A 163 10.44 5.34 17.78
CA ILE A 163 9.28 6.04 17.20
C ILE A 163 8.53 6.69 18.35
N ASP A 164 8.26 7.99 18.26
CA ASP A 164 7.58 8.73 19.32
C ASP A 164 6.07 8.74 19.10
N THR A 165 5.63 8.94 17.86
CA THR A 165 4.21 8.94 17.52
C THR A 165 3.92 8.24 16.21
N VAL A 166 2.78 7.56 16.14
CA VAL A 166 2.26 6.97 14.91
C VAL A 166 0.83 7.47 14.67
N PHE A 167 0.62 8.14 13.54
CA PHE A 167 -0.67 8.66 13.11
C PHE A 167 -1.33 7.70 12.13
N SER A 168 -2.57 7.32 12.40
CA SER A 168 -3.35 6.43 11.54
C SER A 168 -4.81 6.86 11.43
N LEU A 169 -5.43 6.59 10.28
CA LEU A 169 -6.87 6.75 10.10
C LEU A 169 -7.62 5.65 10.86
N MET A 170 -8.63 6.05 11.65
CA MET A 170 -9.45 5.16 12.47
C MET A 170 -10.91 5.14 11.99
N SER A 171 -11.32 3.95 11.53
CA SER A 171 -12.71 3.58 11.25
C SER A 171 -13.17 2.56 12.31
N TYR A 172 -13.19 1.27 11.98
CA TYR A 172 -13.55 0.17 12.88
C TYR A 172 -12.60 -0.04 14.07
N GLY A 173 -11.34 0.43 13.99
CA GLY A 173 -10.33 0.23 15.03
C GLY A 173 -9.24 -0.79 14.71
N PHE A 174 -9.32 -1.51 13.59
CA PHE A 174 -8.31 -2.53 13.22
C PHE A 174 -6.87 -1.99 13.15
N SER A 175 -6.68 -0.77 12.61
CA SER A 175 -5.34 -0.15 12.52
C SER A 175 -4.71 0.04 13.90
N VAL A 176 -5.47 0.58 14.85
CA VAL A 176 -4.94 0.85 16.19
C VAL A 176 -4.67 -0.44 16.95
N SER A 177 -5.60 -1.39 16.93
CA SER A 177 -5.42 -2.68 17.59
C SER A 177 -4.25 -3.47 17.00
N GLY A 178 -4.09 -3.47 15.67
CA GLY A 178 -2.98 -4.15 15.01
C GLY A 178 -1.63 -3.49 15.27
N LEU A 179 -1.53 -2.15 15.14
CA LEU A 179 -0.30 -1.41 15.45
C LEU A 179 0.10 -1.60 16.92
N HIS A 180 -0.86 -1.51 17.83
CA HIS A 180 -0.64 -1.76 19.25
C HIS A 180 -0.07 -3.16 19.50
N LEU A 181 -0.70 -4.20 18.95
CA LEU A 181 -0.20 -5.58 19.03
C LEU A 181 1.24 -5.71 18.52
N GLY A 182 1.54 -5.12 17.35
CA GLY A 182 2.87 -5.19 16.76
C GLY A 182 3.94 -4.49 17.60
N PHE A 183 3.66 -3.27 18.10
CA PHE A 183 4.60 -2.56 18.96
C PHE A 183 4.76 -3.21 20.33
N ARG A 184 3.69 -3.78 20.91
CA ARG A 184 3.76 -4.56 22.15
C ARG A 184 4.65 -5.79 21.97
N GLN A 185 4.54 -6.50 20.84
CA GLN A 185 5.42 -7.63 20.54
C GLN A 185 6.89 -7.17 20.45
N LEU A 186 7.17 -6.05 19.78
CA LEU A 186 8.52 -5.50 19.73
C LEU A 186 9.05 -5.12 21.11
N TRP A 187 8.19 -4.55 21.96
CA TRP A 187 8.55 -4.14 23.32
C TRP A 187 8.86 -5.34 24.23
N ILE A 188 8.03 -6.39 24.20
CA ILE A 188 8.25 -7.63 24.99
C ILE A 188 9.54 -8.35 24.58
N ASN A 189 9.97 -8.24 23.32
CA ASN A 189 11.22 -8.83 22.84
C ASN A 189 12.41 -7.88 22.92
N ASP A 190 12.31 -6.80 23.71
CA ASP A 190 13.36 -5.80 23.92
C ASP A 190 13.89 -5.13 22.63
N HIS A 191 13.13 -5.17 21.53
CA HIS A 191 13.47 -4.49 20.28
C HIS A 191 13.20 -2.98 20.35
N ILE A 192 12.29 -2.55 21.21
CA ILE A 192 12.03 -1.14 21.51
C ILE A 192 11.93 -0.94 23.02
N LYS A 193 12.40 0.22 23.51
CA LYS A 193 12.41 0.53 24.94
C LYS A 193 11.08 1.08 25.46
N LYS A 194 10.32 1.72 24.56
CA LYS A 194 9.04 2.38 24.85
C LYS A 194 8.08 2.16 23.70
N LEU A 195 6.78 2.16 24.01
CA LEU A 195 5.74 2.14 22.99
C LEU A 195 5.57 3.54 22.38
N PRO A 196 5.36 3.67 21.06
CA PRO A 196 4.98 4.93 20.46
C PRO A 196 3.55 5.31 20.88
N LYS A 197 3.30 6.62 21.02
CA LYS A 197 1.93 7.12 21.19
C LYS A 197 1.17 6.94 19.88
N LEU A 198 0.03 6.26 19.93
CA LEU A 198 -0.82 6.05 18.77
C LEU A 198 -1.86 7.18 18.65
N TYR A 199 -1.75 7.99 17.61
CA TYR A 199 -2.72 9.02 17.26
C TYR A 199 -3.69 8.47 16.21
N ASN A 200 -4.97 8.48 16.55
CA ASN A 200 -6.03 7.84 15.80
C ASN A 200 -6.98 8.89 15.27
N CYS A 201 -6.96 9.11 13.97
CA CYS A 201 -7.61 10.23 13.33
C CYS A 201 -8.93 9.80 12.71
N THR A 202 -10.02 10.46 13.08
CA THR A 202 -11.38 10.11 12.65
C THR A 202 -12.26 11.35 12.55
N ILE A 203 -13.53 11.18 12.24
CA ILE A 203 -14.55 12.24 12.18
C ILE A 203 -14.95 12.73 13.58
N ASN A 204 -15.43 13.96 13.68
CA ASN A 204 -15.81 14.56 14.97
C ASN A 204 -16.99 13.84 15.66
N GLU A 205 -17.90 13.28 14.87
CA GLU A 205 -19.17 12.68 15.28
C GLU A 205 -19.43 11.41 14.47
N GLY A 206 -20.12 10.43 15.04
CA GLY A 206 -20.54 9.21 14.32
C GLY A 206 -19.55 8.04 14.32
N ASN A 207 -18.46 8.16 15.07
CA ASN A 207 -17.56 7.05 15.35
C ASN A 207 -17.70 6.63 16.83
N ILE A 208 -18.25 5.44 17.08
CA ILE A 208 -18.58 4.95 18.43
C ILE A 208 -17.38 4.88 19.38
N ILE A 209 -16.19 4.60 18.85
CA ILE A 209 -14.95 4.55 19.63
C ILE A 209 -14.59 5.95 20.10
N TYR A 210 -14.68 6.95 19.21
CA TYR A 210 -14.37 8.32 19.57
C TYR A 210 -15.39 8.92 20.53
N GLU A 211 -16.68 8.66 20.35
CA GLU A 211 -17.73 9.11 21.29
C GLU A 211 -17.52 8.54 22.69
N SER A 212 -17.15 7.26 22.79
CA SER A 212 -16.85 6.61 24.08
C SER A 212 -15.59 7.21 24.71
N TYR A 213 -14.54 7.41 23.90
CA TYR A 213 -13.28 8.02 24.34
C TYR A 213 -13.46 9.45 24.87
N LYS A 214 -14.25 10.30 24.19
CA LYS A 214 -14.56 11.69 24.64
C LYS A 214 -15.18 11.72 26.05
N LYS A 215 -15.89 10.66 26.44
CA LYS A 215 -16.52 10.51 27.75
C LYS A 215 -15.63 9.84 28.79
N ASN A 216 -14.36 9.54 28.45
CA ASN A 216 -13.46 8.73 29.25
C ASN A 216 -14.07 7.36 29.64
N ALA A 217 -14.91 6.79 28.77
CA ALA A 217 -15.56 5.53 29.04
C ALA A 217 -14.57 4.37 28.88
N LEU A 218 -14.57 3.42 29.81
CA LEU A 218 -13.79 2.18 29.70
C LEU A 218 -14.46 1.13 28.81
N LYS A 219 -15.74 1.34 28.48
CA LYS A 219 -16.53 0.47 27.63
C LYS A 219 -17.16 1.25 26.49
N ILE A 220 -17.28 0.60 25.34
CA ILE A 220 -18.00 1.16 24.20
C ILE A 220 -19.44 1.46 24.59
N GLN A 221 -19.83 2.71 24.40
CA GLN A 221 -21.17 3.19 24.63
C GLN A 221 -21.90 3.33 23.29
N PRO A 222 -23.20 3.00 23.22
CA PRO A 222 -24.00 3.25 22.03
C PRO A 222 -23.92 4.72 21.59
N LEU A 223 -23.93 4.93 20.26
CA LEU A 223 -24.05 6.27 19.71
C LEU A 223 -25.40 6.88 20.09
N PRO A 224 -25.47 8.20 20.34
CA PRO A 224 -26.75 8.90 20.45
C PRO A 224 -27.53 8.77 19.12
N ASN A 225 -28.86 8.77 19.21
CA ASN A 225 -29.76 8.74 18.04
C ASN A 225 -29.74 10.10 17.32
N GLU A 226 -28.64 10.38 16.63
CA GLU A 226 -28.43 11.62 15.89
C GLU A 226 -28.24 11.34 14.40
N THR A 227 -28.85 12.18 13.57
CA THR A 227 -28.74 12.08 12.11
C THR A 227 -27.39 12.65 11.66
N ILE A 228 -26.44 11.76 11.40
CA ILE A 228 -25.12 12.16 10.88
C ILE A 228 -25.21 12.35 9.36
N LYS A 229 -24.76 13.51 8.87
CA LYS A 229 -24.67 13.78 7.43
C LYS A 229 -23.60 12.89 6.80
N VAL A 230 -24.01 11.98 5.91
CA VAL A 230 -23.10 11.11 5.17
C VAL A 230 -22.57 11.82 3.92
N THR A 231 -21.25 11.85 3.75
CA THR A 231 -20.54 12.44 2.62
C THR A 231 -19.57 11.43 2.00
N LYS A 232 -18.98 11.78 0.84
CA LYS A 232 -17.96 10.94 0.21
C LYS A 232 -16.71 10.75 1.10
N TYR A 233 -16.43 11.70 1.99
CA TYR A 233 -15.26 11.68 2.86
C TYR A 233 -15.48 10.89 4.15
N ASN A 234 -16.67 10.94 4.76
CA ASN A 234 -16.90 10.29 6.06
C ASN A 234 -17.55 8.91 6.01
N ARG A 235 -18.21 8.54 4.90
CA ARG A 235 -19.06 7.32 4.83
C ARG A 235 -18.37 6.02 5.24
N HIS A 236 -17.05 5.95 5.09
CA HIS A 236 -16.23 4.77 5.39
C HIS A 236 -15.69 4.75 6.84
N LEU A 237 -15.94 5.82 7.61
CA LEU A 237 -15.53 6.00 9.00
C LEU A 237 -16.69 5.88 10.00
N LEU A 238 -17.93 5.93 9.50
CA LEU A 238 -19.13 5.71 10.28
C LEU A 238 -19.13 4.26 10.79
N ASN A 239 -19.00 4.10 12.11
CA ASN A 239 -18.96 2.81 12.77
C ASN A 239 -20.00 2.80 13.88
N PHE A 240 -21.12 2.11 13.63
CA PHE A 240 -22.29 2.11 14.51
C PHE A 240 -22.30 0.92 15.49
N ASN A 241 -21.61 -0.18 15.17
CA ASN A 241 -21.44 -1.33 16.05
C ASN A 241 -20.42 -2.30 15.43
N SER A 242 -19.29 -2.55 16.10
CA SER A 242 -18.31 -3.55 15.66
C SER A 242 -17.71 -4.26 16.86
N SER A 243 -17.55 -5.58 16.74
CA SER A 243 -16.99 -6.44 17.78
C SER A 243 -15.57 -6.03 18.18
N ILE A 244 -14.79 -5.44 17.28
CA ILE A 244 -13.41 -4.96 17.54
C ILE A 244 -13.37 -3.59 18.26
N SER A 245 -14.50 -2.87 18.36
CA SER A 245 -14.48 -1.49 18.87
C SER A 245 -14.00 -1.41 20.32
N GLN A 246 -14.30 -2.42 21.14
CA GLN A 246 -13.78 -2.50 22.51
C GLN A 246 -12.26 -2.75 22.52
N ASP A 247 -11.77 -3.71 21.73
CA ASP A 247 -10.33 -4.00 21.63
C ASP A 247 -9.54 -2.77 21.14
N ALA A 248 -10.13 -1.98 20.26
CA ALA A 248 -9.56 -0.73 19.79
C ALA A 248 -9.49 0.33 20.88
N LEU A 249 -10.57 0.52 21.65
CA LEU A 249 -10.59 1.44 22.79
C LEU A 249 -9.56 1.05 23.86
N ASP A 250 -9.50 -0.25 24.19
CA ASP A 250 -8.53 -0.80 25.14
C ASP A 250 -7.10 -0.59 24.65
N SER A 251 -6.83 -0.82 23.35
CA SER A 251 -5.52 -0.58 22.73
C SER A 251 -5.13 0.90 22.75
N ILE A 252 -6.09 1.82 22.63
CA ILE A 252 -5.84 3.27 22.72
C ILE A 252 -5.40 3.64 24.13
N TYR A 253 -6.14 3.19 25.15
CA TYR A 253 -5.76 3.48 26.54
C TYR A 253 -4.44 2.82 26.93
N ASP A 254 -4.23 1.56 26.56
CA ASP A 254 -3.01 0.81 26.90
C ASP A 254 -1.76 1.37 26.20
N ALA A 255 -1.90 1.95 25.01
CA ALA A 255 -0.80 2.63 24.31
C ALA A 255 -0.58 4.09 24.76
N ASN A 256 -1.35 4.58 25.75
CA ASN A 256 -1.45 6.01 26.08
C ASN A 256 -1.66 6.88 24.82
N GLY A 257 -2.52 6.37 23.93
CA GLY A 257 -2.84 6.93 22.63
C GLY A 257 -3.88 8.05 22.73
N LYS A 258 -4.05 8.77 21.62
CA LYS A 258 -5.01 9.86 21.48
C LYS A 258 -5.92 9.62 20.29
N ILE A 259 -7.17 10.05 20.38
CA ILE A 259 -8.07 10.15 19.23
C ILE A 259 -8.20 11.63 18.84
N THR A 260 -7.99 11.93 17.56
CA THR A 260 -8.10 13.28 17.01
C THR A 260 -9.28 13.32 16.04
N GLY A 261 -10.33 14.06 16.43
CA GLY A 261 -11.46 14.35 15.55
C GLY A 261 -11.11 15.41 14.50
N ILE A 262 -11.59 15.21 13.27
CA ILE A 262 -11.33 16.07 12.12
C ILE A 262 -12.66 16.39 11.43
N SER A 263 -12.94 17.67 11.24
CA SER A 263 -14.08 18.14 10.44
C SER A 263 -13.82 17.96 8.94
N GLU A 264 -14.87 18.01 8.11
CA GLU A 264 -14.70 17.94 6.66
C GLU A 264 -13.85 19.11 6.12
N ASP A 265 -14.06 20.31 6.63
CA ASP A 265 -13.28 21.51 6.25
C ASP A 265 -11.81 21.37 6.65
N GLU A 266 -11.53 20.85 7.85
CA GLU A 266 -10.16 20.55 8.30
C GLU A 266 -9.50 19.50 7.39
N LEU A 267 -10.22 18.41 7.07
CA LEU A 267 -9.70 17.37 6.18
C LEU A 267 -9.29 17.95 4.83
N VAL A 268 -10.17 18.72 4.19
CA VAL A 268 -9.87 19.36 2.90
C VAL A 268 -8.71 20.34 3.04
N LYS A 269 -8.77 21.27 4.01
CA LYS A 269 -7.72 22.26 4.29
C LYS A 269 -6.34 21.62 4.42
N TYR A 270 -6.19 20.63 5.30
CA TYR A 270 -4.89 20.03 5.59
C TYR A 270 -4.40 19.15 4.45
N THR A 271 -5.28 18.36 3.83
CA THR A 271 -4.86 17.48 2.72
C THR A 271 -4.46 18.29 1.49
N ASP A 272 -5.16 19.38 1.17
CA ASP A 272 -4.80 20.27 0.07
C ASP A 272 -3.49 21.01 0.36
N LYS A 273 -3.29 21.48 1.59
CA LYS A 273 -2.01 22.08 2.01
C LYS A 273 -0.87 21.07 1.85
N PHE A 274 -1.04 19.86 2.37
CA PHE A 274 -0.02 18.82 2.29
C PHE A 274 0.32 18.45 0.84
N LYS A 275 -0.69 18.26 -0.03
CA LYS A 275 -0.49 17.91 -1.45
C LYS A 275 0.26 18.98 -2.25
N LYS A 276 0.20 20.26 -1.83
CA LYS A 276 0.96 21.36 -2.44
C LYS A 276 2.43 21.37 -2.02
N ILE A 277 2.74 20.80 -0.85
CA ILE A 277 4.07 20.83 -0.23
C ILE A 277 4.83 19.53 -0.53
N GLU A 278 4.13 18.40 -0.52
CA GLU A 278 4.68 17.06 -0.69
C GLU A 278 4.14 16.40 -1.96
N ASN A 279 5.05 15.78 -2.73
CA ASN A 279 4.72 15.11 -3.99
C ASN A 279 4.28 13.66 -3.73
N ILE A 280 3.21 13.53 -2.95
CA ILE A 280 2.61 12.27 -2.54
C ILE A 280 1.14 12.25 -2.97
N LYS A 281 0.79 11.28 -3.81
CA LYS A 281 -0.58 11.03 -4.26
C LYS A 281 -1.32 10.16 -3.24
N PHE A 282 -2.47 10.64 -2.79
CA PHE A 282 -3.44 9.92 -1.95
C PHE A 282 -4.82 10.55 -2.06
N SER A 283 -5.87 9.79 -1.78
CA SER A 283 -7.25 10.30 -1.79
C SER A 283 -7.55 11.11 -0.53
N THR A 284 -8.31 12.20 -0.67
CA THR A 284 -8.61 13.10 0.46
C THR A 284 -9.40 12.37 1.55
N GLU A 285 -10.29 11.45 1.19
CA GLU A 285 -11.03 10.61 2.15
C GLU A 285 -10.11 9.72 3.00
N ASN A 286 -8.92 9.33 2.52
CA ASN A 286 -7.94 8.58 3.32
C ASN A 286 -6.94 9.49 4.07
N GLY A 287 -7.06 10.81 3.92
CA GLY A 287 -6.13 11.82 4.44
C GLY A 287 -6.28 12.17 5.93
N TYR A 288 -7.06 11.42 6.71
CA TYR A 288 -7.28 11.73 8.13
C TYR A 288 -5.99 11.67 8.95
N ALA A 289 -5.08 10.74 8.67
CA ALA A 289 -3.82 10.64 9.41
C ALA A 289 -2.95 11.90 9.26
N ILE A 290 -2.83 12.44 8.04
CA ILE A 290 -2.05 13.66 7.79
C ILE A 290 -2.77 14.90 8.31
N ALA A 291 -4.09 14.99 8.14
CA ALA A 291 -4.88 16.08 8.68
C ALA A 291 -4.80 16.13 10.22
N GLY A 292 -4.84 14.96 10.87
CA GLY A 292 -4.70 14.85 12.31
C GLY A 292 -3.31 15.23 12.79
N PHE A 293 -2.26 14.80 12.08
CA PHE A 293 -0.89 15.23 12.39
C PHE A 293 -0.76 16.76 12.34
N MET A 294 -1.18 17.39 11.25
CA MET A 294 -1.08 18.84 11.09
C MET A 294 -1.92 19.59 12.14
N LYS A 295 -3.12 19.11 12.46
CA LYS A 295 -3.96 19.67 13.54
C LYS A 295 -3.29 19.57 14.91
N GLU A 296 -2.67 18.44 15.23
CA GLU A 296 -1.99 18.25 16.52
C GLU A 296 -0.70 19.08 16.63
N VAL A 297 -0.01 19.32 15.52
CA VAL A 297 1.09 20.30 15.46
C VAL A 297 0.58 21.72 15.69
N GLU A 298 -0.49 22.14 15.01
CA GLU A 298 -1.09 23.47 15.22
C GLU A 298 -1.58 23.67 16.67
N ASN A 299 -2.03 22.61 17.33
CA ASN A 299 -2.44 22.62 18.74
C ASN A 299 -1.26 22.57 19.74
N GLY A 300 0.00 22.46 19.28
CA GLY A 300 1.18 22.37 20.14
C GLY A 300 1.34 21.04 20.87
N ASN A 301 0.65 19.98 20.43
CA ASN A 301 0.70 18.65 21.06
C ASN A 301 1.83 17.75 20.53
N ILE A 302 2.56 18.22 19.52
CA ILE A 302 3.65 17.49 18.87
C ILE A 302 4.94 18.28 19.07
N SER A 303 5.92 17.62 19.69
CA SER A 303 7.28 18.12 19.90
C SER A 303 8.26 17.43 18.94
N GLU A 304 9.54 17.81 18.99
CA GLU A 304 10.60 17.06 18.28
C GLU A 304 10.59 15.56 18.64
N GLY A 305 10.79 14.73 17.62
CA GLY A 305 10.76 13.27 17.73
C GLY A 305 10.69 12.59 16.36
N ASN A 306 10.62 11.27 16.34
CA ASN A 306 10.35 10.50 15.13
C ASN A 306 8.83 10.29 14.99
N HIS A 307 8.23 10.94 13.99
CA HIS A 307 6.78 10.87 13.75
C HIS A 307 6.49 10.07 12.49
N VAL A 308 5.63 9.06 12.59
CA VAL A 308 5.20 8.26 11.44
C VAL A 308 3.75 8.58 11.11
N ILE A 309 3.45 8.79 9.83
CA ILE A 309 2.10 9.00 9.30
C ILE A 309 1.78 7.88 8.31
N LEU A 310 0.75 7.08 8.59
CA LEU A 310 0.30 6.01 7.71
C LEU A 310 -0.67 6.54 6.65
N LEU A 311 -0.30 6.38 5.38
CA LEU A 311 -1.14 6.77 4.24
C LEU A 311 -1.65 5.51 3.53
N ASN A 312 -2.93 5.16 3.77
CA ASN A 312 -3.54 3.90 3.34
C ASN A 312 -3.42 3.61 1.84
N ASP A 313 -3.54 4.65 1.02
CA ASP A 313 -3.45 4.62 -0.45
C ASP A 313 -2.35 5.57 -0.97
N GLY A 314 -1.48 6.02 -0.07
CA GLY A 314 -0.42 6.96 -0.36
C GLY A 314 0.71 6.33 -1.16
N ARG A 315 1.13 7.01 -2.23
CA ARG A 315 2.30 6.66 -3.04
C ARG A 315 3.01 7.92 -3.51
N VAL A 316 4.27 7.78 -3.88
CA VAL A 316 4.99 8.89 -4.51
C VAL A 316 4.32 9.25 -5.82
N ASP A 317 4.09 10.55 -6.02
CA ASP A 317 3.62 11.07 -7.29
C ASP A 317 4.75 10.98 -8.31
N LEU A 318 4.75 9.91 -9.09
CA LEU A 318 5.65 9.72 -10.21
C LEU A 318 4.86 9.77 -11.50
N ASP A 319 5.41 10.50 -12.44
CA ASP A 319 4.99 10.44 -13.82
C ASP A 319 5.90 9.45 -14.55
N VAL A 320 5.38 8.24 -14.79
CA VAL A 320 6.10 7.18 -15.50
C VAL A 320 5.57 7.11 -16.91
N ARG A 321 6.40 7.50 -17.87
CA ARG A 321 6.04 7.58 -19.28
C ARG A 321 6.87 6.60 -20.09
N ARG A 322 6.23 5.95 -21.06
CA ARG A 322 6.95 5.37 -22.20
C ARG A 322 7.38 6.54 -23.09
N VAL A 323 8.66 6.56 -23.45
CA VAL A 323 9.22 7.60 -24.29
C VAL A 323 9.74 7.01 -25.60
N ASN A 324 9.51 7.72 -26.70
CA ASN A 324 10.12 7.40 -27.99
C ASN A 324 11.33 8.31 -28.21
N ARG A 325 12.22 7.91 -29.13
CA ARG A 325 13.43 8.69 -29.46
C ARG A 325 13.14 10.14 -29.83
N THR A 326 12.00 10.41 -30.47
CA THR A 326 11.56 11.75 -30.89
C THR A 326 10.95 12.58 -29.77
N ASP A 327 10.53 11.95 -28.68
CA ASP A 327 9.72 12.58 -27.63
C ASP A 327 10.57 12.98 -26.41
N VAL A 328 11.87 12.69 -26.44
CA VAL A 328 12.80 12.95 -25.35
C VAL A 328 13.64 14.18 -25.67
N ASP A 329 13.45 15.24 -24.90
CA ASP A 329 14.24 16.48 -25.01
C ASP A 329 15.69 16.34 -24.50
N ILE A 330 16.07 15.15 -24.05
CA ILE A 330 17.38 14.82 -23.48
C ILE A 330 18.21 14.05 -24.52
N PRO A 331 19.44 14.48 -24.84
CA PRO A 331 20.34 13.74 -25.73
C PRO A 331 20.60 12.31 -25.26
N ILE A 332 20.78 11.37 -26.20
CA ILE A 332 21.05 9.96 -25.88
C ILE A 332 22.29 9.82 -24.99
N GLU A 333 23.34 10.58 -25.29
CA GLU A 333 24.58 10.60 -24.51
C GLU A 333 24.33 11.00 -23.05
N GLU A 334 23.38 11.91 -22.79
CA GLU A 334 23.00 12.31 -21.44
C GLU A 334 22.16 11.23 -20.76
N ILE A 335 21.27 10.54 -21.47
CA ILE A 335 20.52 9.39 -20.92
C ILE A 335 21.48 8.28 -20.51
N VAL A 336 22.45 7.94 -21.37
CA VAL A 336 23.48 6.93 -21.10
C VAL A 336 24.31 7.32 -19.89
N SER A 337 24.76 8.57 -19.81
CA SER A 337 25.50 9.11 -18.65
C SER A 337 24.69 9.00 -17.35
N ASN A 338 23.39 9.34 -17.38
CA ASN A 338 22.52 9.18 -16.22
C ASN A 338 22.36 7.72 -15.78
N ILE A 339 22.23 6.78 -16.73
CA ILE A 339 22.15 5.35 -16.43
C ILE A 339 23.44 4.88 -15.75
N ASP A 340 24.60 5.23 -16.32
CA ASP A 340 25.92 4.88 -15.79
C ASP A 340 26.12 5.40 -14.36
N GLU A 341 25.86 6.70 -14.13
CA GLU A 341 25.97 7.33 -12.82
C GLU A 341 25.06 6.66 -11.77
N TRP A 342 23.83 6.31 -12.16
CA TRP A 342 22.83 5.81 -11.22
C TRP A 342 22.97 4.30 -10.93
N LEU A 343 23.62 3.55 -11.81
CA LEU A 343 23.96 2.13 -11.59
C LEU A 343 25.20 1.96 -10.70
N MET A 344 26.09 2.95 -10.66
CA MET A 344 27.29 2.98 -9.81
C MET A 344 28.21 1.77 -10.09
N GLU A 345 28.61 1.01 -9.06
CA GLU A 345 29.46 -0.18 -9.17
C GLU A 345 28.84 -1.34 -9.98
N TYR A 346 27.54 -1.26 -10.31
CA TYR A 346 26.82 -2.24 -11.13
C TYR A 346 26.61 -1.77 -12.58
N THR A 347 27.34 -0.74 -13.01
CA THR A 347 27.29 -0.24 -14.39
C THR A 347 28.03 -1.16 -15.36
N ASP A 348 27.69 -1.05 -16.64
CA ASP A 348 28.33 -1.72 -17.77
C ASP A 348 29.08 -0.67 -18.63
N PRO A 349 29.96 -1.07 -19.54
CA PRO A 349 30.63 -0.11 -20.43
C PRO A 349 29.64 0.79 -21.18
N ILE A 350 29.97 2.08 -21.32
CA ILE A 350 29.10 3.11 -21.93
C ILE A 350 28.55 2.68 -23.30
N TYR A 351 29.34 1.98 -24.12
CA TYR A 351 28.91 1.52 -25.44
C TYR A 351 27.81 0.43 -25.35
N GLU A 352 27.85 -0.44 -24.34
CA GLU A 352 26.82 -1.47 -24.11
C GLU A 352 25.51 -0.85 -23.61
N ILE A 353 25.61 0.17 -22.74
CA ILE A 353 24.44 0.95 -22.30
C ILE A 353 23.79 1.64 -23.50
N LYS A 354 24.60 2.28 -24.35
CA LYS A 354 24.12 2.96 -25.56
C LYS A 354 23.46 1.98 -26.53
N GLU A 355 24.08 0.84 -26.82
CA GLU A 355 23.54 -0.19 -27.71
C GLU A 355 22.17 -0.70 -27.23
N ALA A 356 22.05 -1.03 -25.94
CA ALA A 356 20.77 -1.48 -25.38
C ALA A 356 19.69 -0.38 -25.42
N LEU A 357 20.07 0.87 -25.17
CA LEU A 357 19.16 2.01 -25.23
C LEU A 357 18.64 2.24 -26.66
N GLU A 358 19.52 2.18 -27.65
CA GLU A 358 19.15 2.31 -29.07
C GLU A 358 18.23 1.15 -29.50
N SER A 359 18.58 -0.09 -29.15
CA SER A 359 17.75 -1.27 -29.42
C SER A 359 16.37 -1.17 -28.75
N ALA A 360 16.30 -0.64 -27.53
CA ALA A 360 15.04 -0.42 -26.83
C ALA A 360 14.17 0.66 -27.49
N PHE A 361 14.74 1.69 -28.11
CA PHE A 361 13.96 2.65 -28.89
C PHE A 361 13.43 2.09 -30.20
N GLU A 362 14.15 1.15 -30.82
CA GLU A 362 13.76 0.56 -32.10
C GLU A 362 12.70 -0.54 -31.97
N SER A 363 12.92 -1.50 -31.07
CA SER A 363 12.11 -2.73 -30.99
C SER A 363 11.54 -3.00 -29.61
N GLY A 364 12.12 -2.39 -28.56
CA GLY A 364 11.68 -2.51 -27.18
C GLY A 364 10.86 -1.31 -26.70
N PHE A 365 11.18 -0.85 -25.49
CA PHE A 365 10.71 0.44 -25.00
C PHE A 365 11.57 0.99 -23.87
N VAL A 366 11.56 2.32 -23.74
CA VAL A 366 12.21 3.05 -22.64
C VAL A 366 11.13 3.66 -21.76
N LEU A 367 11.27 3.50 -20.44
CA LEU A 367 10.44 4.16 -19.45
C LEU A 367 11.26 5.20 -18.70
N MET A 368 10.70 6.40 -18.57
CA MET A 368 11.26 7.47 -17.74
C MET A 368 10.28 7.81 -16.63
N ALA A 369 10.78 7.80 -15.39
CA ALA A 369 10.05 8.25 -14.22
C ALA A 369 10.50 9.68 -13.89
N TYR A 370 9.54 10.59 -13.75
CA TYR A 370 9.77 11.96 -13.32
C TYR A 370 9.20 12.18 -11.93
N TYR A 371 10.00 12.81 -11.07
CA TYR A 371 9.62 13.28 -9.75
C TYR A 371 9.86 14.79 -9.71
N ASN A 372 8.82 15.58 -9.42
CA ASN A 372 8.87 17.05 -9.45
C ASN A 372 9.34 17.60 -10.81
N ASN A 373 8.86 17.02 -11.90
CA ASN A 373 9.30 17.30 -13.27
C ASN A 373 10.81 17.08 -13.53
N GLN A 374 11.53 16.46 -12.60
CA GLN A 374 12.94 16.08 -12.79
C GLN A 374 13.03 14.58 -13.06
N LEU A 375 13.92 14.19 -13.97
CA LEU A 375 14.17 12.79 -14.24
C LEU A 375 14.71 12.10 -12.99
N ALA A 376 14.04 11.02 -12.63
CA ALA A 376 14.17 10.33 -11.35
C ALA A 376 14.54 8.84 -11.51
N GLY A 377 14.17 8.25 -12.64
CA GLY A 377 14.58 6.89 -12.98
C GLY A 377 14.38 6.58 -14.45
N ILE A 378 15.16 5.64 -14.95
CA ILE A 378 15.13 5.18 -16.33
C ILE A 378 15.05 3.66 -16.30
N SER A 379 14.22 3.08 -17.16
CA SER A 379 14.17 1.65 -17.43
C SER A 379 14.33 1.41 -18.92
N VAL A 380 15.29 0.57 -19.29
CA VAL A 380 15.58 0.19 -20.68
C VAL A 380 15.17 -1.26 -20.88
N ILE A 381 14.13 -1.47 -21.68
CA ILE A 381 13.59 -2.81 -21.98
C ILE A 381 13.84 -3.10 -23.45
N VAL A 382 14.67 -4.10 -23.72
CA VAL A 382 15.04 -4.56 -25.06
C VAL A 382 14.11 -5.70 -25.48
N HIS A 383 13.68 -5.72 -26.74
CA HIS A 383 13.00 -6.88 -27.32
C HIS A 383 14.06 -7.85 -27.84
N THR A 384 13.99 -9.12 -27.46
CA THR A 384 15.06 -10.09 -27.79
C THR A 384 14.94 -10.65 -29.20
N GLY A 385 13.82 -10.39 -29.88
CA GLY A 385 13.50 -10.93 -31.21
C GLY A 385 12.88 -12.33 -31.17
N PHE A 386 12.64 -12.87 -29.98
CA PHE A 386 12.01 -14.19 -29.80
C PHE A 386 10.70 -14.07 -29.06
N ASP A 387 9.68 -14.82 -29.46
CA ASP A 387 8.43 -14.89 -28.70
C ASP A 387 8.43 -16.05 -27.68
N GLU A 388 9.08 -17.16 -28.03
CA GLU A 388 8.97 -18.41 -27.25
C GLU A 388 10.31 -18.98 -26.73
N PHE A 389 11.39 -18.89 -27.52
CA PHE A 389 12.65 -19.59 -27.22
C PHE A 389 13.36 -19.04 -25.97
N ILE A 390 13.52 -17.72 -25.91
CA ILE A 390 14.00 -16.98 -24.74
C ILE A 390 12.96 -15.92 -24.38
N PRO A 391 13.03 -15.33 -23.17
CA PRO A 391 12.10 -14.29 -22.79
C PRO A 391 12.04 -13.16 -23.84
N THR A 392 10.81 -12.81 -24.24
CA THR A 392 10.50 -11.82 -25.28
C THR A 392 11.16 -10.48 -25.03
N TYR A 393 11.24 -10.10 -23.76
CA TYR A 393 11.89 -8.89 -23.33
C TYR A 393 13.06 -9.18 -22.40
N HIS A 394 14.05 -8.31 -22.46
CA HIS A 394 15.14 -8.23 -21.50
C HIS A 394 15.16 -6.83 -20.87
N LEU A 395 15.01 -6.75 -19.56
CA LEU A 395 15.30 -5.53 -18.82
C LEU A 395 16.82 -5.37 -18.78
N GLY A 396 17.34 -4.57 -19.70
CA GLY A 396 18.77 -4.26 -19.77
C GLY A 396 19.20 -3.44 -18.56
N TYR A 397 18.50 -2.33 -18.31
CA TYR A 397 18.85 -1.41 -17.22
C TYR A 397 17.62 -0.90 -16.48
N ILE A 398 17.75 -0.78 -15.16
CA ILE A 398 16.82 -0.01 -14.31
C ILE A 398 17.63 0.83 -13.33
N ALA A 399 17.66 2.12 -13.57
CA ALA A 399 18.49 3.06 -12.84
C ALA A 399 17.62 4.11 -12.15
N THR A 400 17.94 4.47 -10.91
CA THR A 400 17.19 5.48 -10.15
C THR A 400 18.14 6.44 -9.46
N LYS A 401 17.84 7.74 -9.56
CA LYS A 401 18.66 8.81 -8.99
C LYS A 401 18.84 8.65 -7.48
N ARG A 402 20.07 8.83 -7.00
CA ARG A 402 20.45 8.51 -5.59
C ARG A 402 19.69 9.34 -4.55
N THR A 403 19.48 10.62 -4.84
CA THR A 403 18.84 11.58 -3.92
C THR A 403 17.37 11.25 -3.61
N ILE A 404 16.77 10.32 -4.35
CA ILE A 404 15.36 9.94 -4.23
C ILE A 404 15.19 8.43 -4.01
N LYS A 405 16.26 7.73 -3.57
CA LYS A 405 16.21 6.32 -3.20
C LYS A 405 15.17 6.06 -2.10
N GLY A 406 14.59 4.87 -2.11
CA GLY A 406 13.62 4.43 -1.08
C GLY A 406 12.17 4.88 -1.34
N ARG A 407 11.91 5.65 -2.39
CA ARG A 407 10.59 6.16 -2.79
C ARG A 407 9.72 5.18 -3.61
N GLY A 408 10.19 3.95 -3.81
CA GLY A 408 9.48 2.96 -4.63
C GLY A 408 9.52 3.23 -6.15
N ILE A 409 10.42 4.10 -6.64
CA ILE A 409 10.55 4.45 -8.05
C ILE A 409 10.83 3.21 -8.91
N ALA A 410 11.82 2.40 -8.54
CA ALA A 410 12.15 1.17 -9.25
C ALA A 410 10.98 0.18 -9.28
N THR A 411 10.19 0.13 -8.20
CA THR A 411 8.97 -0.69 -8.15
C THR A 411 7.95 -0.19 -9.17
N GLN A 412 7.72 1.12 -9.26
CA GLN A 412 6.76 1.69 -10.23
C GLN A 412 7.23 1.51 -11.69
N LEU A 413 8.53 1.74 -11.97
CA LEU A 413 9.13 1.48 -13.28
C LEU A 413 8.97 0.01 -13.69
N LEU A 414 9.32 -0.91 -12.79
CA LEU A 414 9.26 -2.34 -13.07
C LEU A 414 7.81 -2.85 -13.20
N SER A 415 6.88 -2.35 -12.38
CA SER A 415 5.45 -2.63 -12.54
C SER A 415 4.96 -2.20 -13.92
N LYS A 416 5.34 -0.99 -14.36
CA LYS A 416 4.94 -0.48 -15.68
C LYS A 416 5.58 -1.24 -16.82
N ALA A 417 6.83 -1.68 -16.65
CA ALA A 417 7.51 -2.54 -17.62
C ALA A 417 6.78 -3.88 -17.79
N ILE A 418 6.42 -4.53 -16.68
CA ILE A 418 5.65 -5.79 -16.69
C ILE A 418 4.27 -5.59 -17.33
N GLU A 419 3.58 -4.50 -17.02
CA GLU A 419 2.27 -4.18 -17.61
C GLU A 419 2.33 -4.01 -19.14
N LEU A 420 3.40 -3.41 -19.66
CA LEU A 420 3.54 -3.12 -21.08
C LEU A 420 4.12 -4.29 -21.90
N SER A 421 4.72 -5.28 -21.23
CA SER A 421 5.26 -6.46 -21.90
C SER A 421 4.16 -7.49 -22.18
N THR A 422 4.03 -7.87 -23.44
CA THR A 422 3.11 -8.93 -23.89
C THR A 422 3.65 -10.35 -23.68
N GLY A 423 4.92 -10.49 -23.33
CA GLY A 423 5.62 -11.76 -23.14
C GLY A 423 6.48 -11.80 -21.87
N ASN A 424 7.32 -12.83 -21.75
CA ASN A 424 8.18 -12.98 -20.58
C ASN A 424 9.30 -11.93 -20.57
N ILE A 425 9.65 -11.45 -19.38
CA ILE A 425 10.77 -10.52 -19.16
C ILE A 425 11.89 -11.24 -18.43
N SER A 426 13.11 -11.11 -18.93
CA SER A 426 14.35 -11.51 -18.25
C SER A 426 15.14 -10.29 -17.77
N LEU A 427 16.09 -10.50 -16.84
CA LEU A 427 17.04 -9.50 -16.41
C LEU A 427 18.33 -10.15 -15.93
N HIS A 428 19.41 -9.39 -15.87
CA HIS A 428 20.61 -9.77 -15.12
C HIS A 428 20.75 -8.90 -13.88
N VAL A 429 21.34 -9.48 -12.84
CA VAL A 429 21.63 -8.78 -11.59
C VAL A 429 22.92 -9.33 -11.01
N ALA A 430 23.80 -8.44 -10.56
CA ALA A 430 25.03 -8.81 -9.89
C ALA A 430 24.72 -9.65 -8.63
N ARG A 431 25.52 -10.69 -8.38
CA ARG A 431 25.24 -11.71 -7.35
C ARG A 431 25.24 -11.14 -5.93
N ASP A 432 26.00 -10.08 -5.72
CA ASP A 432 26.18 -9.35 -4.48
C ASP A 432 25.15 -8.20 -4.30
N ASN A 433 24.40 -7.83 -5.34
CA ASN A 433 23.35 -6.80 -5.27
C ASN A 433 22.06 -7.32 -4.60
N ASN A 434 22.17 -7.63 -3.31
CA ASN A 434 21.08 -8.18 -2.50
C ASN A 434 19.82 -7.30 -2.48
N ARG A 435 19.99 -5.98 -2.62
CA ARG A 435 18.87 -5.03 -2.64
C ARG A 435 18.05 -5.17 -3.93
N ALA A 436 18.73 -5.20 -5.09
CA ALA A 436 18.06 -5.38 -6.37
C ALA A 436 17.45 -6.79 -6.47
N ILE A 437 18.18 -7.82 -6.05
CA ILE A 437 17.67 -9.21 -6.01
C ILE A 437 16.37 -9.29 -5.20
N LYS A 438 16.33 -8.72 -3.99
CA LYS A 438 15.11 -8.70 -3.16
C LYS A 438 13.95 -7.96 -3.84
N LEU A 439 14.24 -6.88 -4.57
CA LEU A 439 13.22 -6.15 -5.35
C LEU A 439 12.70 -7.02 -6.50
N TYR A 440 13.58 -7.65 -7.28
CA TYR A 440 13.18 -8.49 -8.41
C TYR A 440 12.39 -9.73 -7.95
N GLU A 441 12.82 -10.39 -6.88
CA GLU A 441 12.08 -11.50 -6.26
C GLU A 441 10.72 -11.03 -5.70
N LYS A 442 10.66 -9.83 -5.10
CA LYS A 442 9.41 -9.18 -4.69
C LYS A 442 8.48 -8.97 -5.90
N MET A 443 9.03 -8.58 -7.04
CA MET A 443 8.34 -8.38 -8.32
C MET A 443 8.16 -9.67 -9.12
N GLY A 444 8.46 -10.83 -8.54
CA GLY A 444 8.15 -12.14 -9.10
C GLY A 444 9.17 -12.74 -10.06
N PHE A 445 10.30 -12.09 -10.26
CA PHE A 445 11.41 -12.68 -10.98
C PHE A 445 11.95 -13.86 -10.18
N LYS A 446 12.32 -14.93 -10.88
CA LYS A 446 12.94 -16.12 -10.29
C LYS A 446 14.37 -16.20 -10.77
N LYS A 447 15.26 -16.67 -9.89
CA LYS A 447 16.64 -17.01 -10.27
C LYS A 447 16.61 -18.11 -11.33
N SER A 448 17.34 -17.88 -12.42
CA SER A 448 17.58 -18.88 -13.46
C SER A 448 18.98 -19.49 -13.32
N TYR A 449 19.35 -20.39 -14.23
CA TYR A 449 20.68 -20.97 -14.31
C TYR A 449 21.78 -19.93 -14.61
N LEU A 450 23.04 -20.32 -14.41
CA LEU A 450 24.20 -19.46 -14.64
C LEU A 450 24.29 -19.06 -16.12
N ARG A 451 24.41 -17.76 -16.40
CA ARG A 451 24.78 -17.27 -17.74
C ARG A 451 26.29 -17.42 -17.92
N MET A 452 26.69 -18.17 -18.95
CA MET A 452 28.09 -18.31 -19.35
C MET A 452 28.28 -17.58 -20.68
N ILE A 453 29.27 -16.69 -20.76
CA ILE A 453 29.54 -15.86 -21.93
C ILE A 453 30.94 -16.21 -22.44
N HIS A 454 31.04 -16.62 -23.71
CA HIS A 454 32.33 -16.75 -24.38
C HIS A 454 32.81 -15.36 -24.79
N GLN A 455 33.91 -14.89 -24.21
CA GLN A 455 34.54 -13.63 -24.59
C GLN A 455 35.40 -13.86 -25.83
N SER A 456 34.85 -13.52 -27.00
CA SER A 456 35.66 -13.39 -28.22
C SER A 456 36.53 -12.15 -28.06
N ARG A 457 37.85 -12.36 -27.94
CA ARG A 457 38.84 -11.27 -27.82
C ARG A 457 38.90 -10.41 -29.08
#